data_AF-A0A1R0V2S2-F1
#
_entry.id   AF-A0A1R0V2S2-F1
#
_cell.length_a   1.000
_cell.length_b   1.000
_cell.length_c   1.000
_cell.angle_alpha   90.00
_cell.angle_beta   90.00
_cell.angle_gamma   90.00
#
_symmetry.space_group_name_H-M   'P 1'
#
loop_
_entity.id
_entity.type
_entity.pdbx_description
1 polymer ?
#
loop_
_entity_poly.entity_id
_entity_poly.type
_entity_poly.pdbx_seq_one_letter_code
_entity_poly.pdbx_strand_id
1 'polypeptide(L)'
;MGKLQLVQDPEADALLEANPFALLVGMLLDQQIPMETAFAGPKKIADRLGDVDARKIADHNPDEFIALVSQTPAIHRFPGSMGKRVQELARAIVDEYDGDVTALWTGGDPDGAEVLRRLKRLPGFGDQKARIFLALLGKQYGVTPAGWRQAAGDYGNEGSFMSVADVVDPGSLQKVRAYKKDMKAAAKKAKQAKA
;
A
#
# COMPACT_ATOMS: atom_id res chain seq x y z
N MET A 1 12.23 9.49 12.14
CA MET A 1 11.19 9.26 11.13
C MET A 1 10.30 10.48 11.09
N GLY A 2 9.94 10.99 9.92
CA GLY A 2 8.96 12.08 9.81
C GLY A 2 7.55 11.51 9.93
N LYS A 3 6.61 12.30 10.45
CA LYS A 3 5.19 11.91 10.57
C LYS A 3 4.63 11.62 9.17
N LEU A 4 3.98 10.46 8.98
CA LEU A 4 3.32 10.16 7.71
C LEU A 4 2.15 11.12 7.45
N GLN A 5 1.95 11.45 6.16
CA GLN A 5 0.87 12.32 5.69
C GLN A 5 0.29 11.80 4.38
N LEU A 6 0.06 10.49 4.26
CA LEU A 6 -0.41 9.87 3.02
C LEU A 6 -1.89 10.15 2.77
N VAL A 7 -2.68 10.19 3.85
CA VAL A 7 -4.14 10.33 3.82
C VAL A 7 -4.58 11.79 3.98
N GLN A 8 -3.77 12.60 4.67
CA GLN A 8 -4.14 13.96 5.12
C GLN A 8 -5.19 13.92 6.26
N ASP A 9 -5.22 12.82 7.00
CA ASP A 9 -6.03 12.61 8.19
C ASP A 9 -5.12 12.13 9.32
N PRO A 10 -4.95 12.89 10.42
CA PRO A 10 -3.97 12.57 11.44
C PRO A 10 -4.12 11.20 12.09
N GLU A 11 -5.34 10.68 12.26
CA GLU A 11 -5.57 9.38 12.89
C GLU A 11 -5.28 8.23 11.93
N ALA A 12 -5.72 8.34 10.68
CA ALA A 12 -5.41 7.34 9.66
C ALA A 12 -3.90 7.30 9.38
N ASP A 13 -3.25 8.45 9.28
CA ASP A 13 -1.80 8.52 9.06
C ASP A 13 -1.01 7.94 10.24
N ALA A 14 -1.44 8.20 11.49
CA ALA A 14 -0.82 7.60 12.67
C ALA A 14 -1.00 6.07 12.72
N LEU A 15 -2.17 5.55 12.32
CA LEU A 15 -2.39 4.11 12.18
C LEU A 15 -1.45 3.48 11.17
N LEU A 16 -1.29 4.10 10.00
CA LEU A 16 -0.37 3.60 8.97
C LEU A 16 1.06 3.56 9.51
N GLU A 17 1.51 4.64 10.16
CA GLU A 17 2.86 4.75 10.73
C GLU A 17 3.14 3.65 11.77
N ALA A 18 2.18 3.37 12.64
CA ALA A 18 2.32 2.40 13.73
C ALA A 18 2.07 0.94 13.34
N ASN A 19 1.34 0.68 12.25
CA ASN A 19 0.89 -0.66 11.87
C ASN A 19 1.34 -1.02 10.44
N PRO A 20 2.42 -1.81 10.29
CA PRO A 20 2.92 -2.26 8.98
C PRO A 20 1.89 -3.01 8.13
N PHE A 21 0.97 -3.76 8.75
CA PHE A 21 -0.09 -4.45 8.02
C PHE A 21 -1.15 -3.48 7.50
N ALA A 22 -1.51 -2.46 8.27
CA ALA A 22 -2.37 -1.38 7.79
C ALA A 22 -1.77 -0.68 6.57
N LEU A 23 -0.46 -0.42 6.57
CA LEU A 23 0.24 0.16 5.41
C LEU A 23 0.15 -0.74 4.17
N LEU A 24 0.37 -2.05 4.35
CA LEU A 24 0.28 -3.03 3.27
C LEU A 24 -1.14 -3.12 2.68
N VAL A 25 -2.16 -3.08 3.54
CA VAL A 25 -3.58 -3.02 3.14
C VAL A 25 -3.88 -1.72 2.38
N GLY A 26 -3.37 -0.57 2.83
CA GLY A 26 -3.51 0.70 2.11
C GLY A 26 -2.96 0.62 0.68
N MET A 27 -1.77 0.04 0.51
CA MET A 27 -1.16 -0.18 -0.80
C MET A 27 -1.96 -1.19 -1.65
N LEU A 28 -2.51 -2.24 -1.05
CA LEU A 28 -3.38 -3.19 -1.75
C LEU A 28 -4.62 -2.48 -2.32
N LEU A 29 -5.20 -1.56 -1.56
CA LEU A 29 -6.39 -0.79 -1.94
C LEU A 29 -6.12 0.34 -2.95
N ASP A 30 -4.86 0.75 -3.19
CA ASP A 30 -4.50 1.81 -4.17
C ASP A 30 -4.66 1.30 -5.61
N GLN A 31 -5.90 1.15 -6.03
CA GLN A 31 -6.26 0.78 -7.39
C GLN A 31 -7.60 1.38 -7.81
N GLN A 32 -7.55 2.16 -8.89
CA GLN A 32 -8.73 2.80 -9.47
C GLN A 32 -9.51 3.74 -8.53
N ILE A 33 -8.92 4.16 -7.41
CA ILE A 33 -9.40 5.23 -6.52
C ILE A 33 -8.25 6.20 -6.24
N PRO A 34 -8.50 7.39 -5.69
CA PRO A 34 -7.43 8.27 -5.23
C PRO A 34 -6.63 7.60 -4.11
N MET A 35 -5.31 7.85 -4.05
CA MET A 35 -4.43 7.16 -3.11
C MET A 35 -4.81 7.45 -1.66
N GLU A 36 -5.14 8.70 -1.34
CA GLU A 36 -5.58 9.10 -0.01
C GLU A 36 -6.84 8.32 0.43
N THR A 37 -7.74 8.01 -0.50
CA THR A 37 -8.94 7.20 -0.21
C THR A 37 -8.57 5.74 0.05
N ALA A 38 -7.60 5.21 -0.69
CA ALA A 38 -7.11 3.85 -0.50
C ALA A 38 -6.41 3.67 0.86
N PHE A 39 -5.50 4.58 1.18
CA PHE A 39 -4.74 4.57 2.43
C PHE A 39 -5.58 4.96 3.66
N ALA A 40 -6.75 5.58 3.49
CA ALA A 40 -7.76 5.70 4.55
C ALA A 40 -8.53 4.40 4.82
N GLY A 41 -8.52 3.44 3.90
CA GLY A 41 -9.24 2.16 4.01
C GLY A 41 -8.94 1.36 5.28
N PRO A 42 -7.67 1.17 5.68
CA PRO A 42 -7.31 0.49 6.92
C PRO A 42 -7.95 1.08 8.18
N LYS A 43 -8.08 2.42 8.30
CA LYS A 43 -8.73 3.05 9.46
C LYS A 43 -10.19 2.63 9.59
N LYS A 44 -10.92 2.50 8.49
CA LYS A 44 -12.30 1.99 8.50
C LYS A 44 -12.39 0.53 8.95
N ILE A 45 -11.37 -0.29 8.67
CA ILE A 45 -11.30 -1.66 9.20
C ILE A 45 -11.05 -1.60 10.71
N ALA A 46 -10.09 -0.78 11.15
CA ALA A 46 -9.78 -0.56 12.55
C ALA A 46 -11.01 -0.10 13.35
N ASP A 47 -11.78 0.85 12.82
CA ASP A 47 -12.97 1.38 13.50
C ASP A 47 -14.08 0.33 13.68
N ARG A 48 -14.08 -0.72 12.86
CA ARG A 48 -15.10 -1.79 12.87
C ARG A 48 -14.67 -3.02 13.65
N LEU A 49 -13.39 -3.39 13.58
CA LEU A 49 -12.84 -4.56 14.25
C LEU A 49 -12.13 -4.22 15.57
N GLY A 50 -11.77 -2.95 15.78
CA GLY A 50 -10.94 -2.47 16.90
C GLY A 50 -9.45 -2.34 16.54
N ASP A 51 -9.00 -3.00 15.47
CA ASP A 51 -7.62 -3.05 15.00
C ASP A 51 -7.53 -3.47 13.52
N VAL A 52 -6.32 -3.42 12.96
CA VAL A 52 -5.97 -4.00 11.65
C VAL A 52 -4.92 -5.07 11.89
N ASP A 53 -5.36 -6.28 12.22
CA ASP A 53 -4.50 -7.41 12.53
C ASP A 53 -4.62 -8.52 11.47
N ALA A 54 -3.49 -9.10 11.06
CA ALA A 54 -3.47 -10.09 9.99
C ALA A 54 -4.16 -11.40 10.40
N ARG A 55 -3.98 -11.87 11.63
CA ARG A 55 -4.59 -13.12 12.11
C ARG A 55 -6.09 -12.97 12.24
N LYS A 56 -6.52 -11.89 12.89
CA LYS A 56 -7.94 -11.59 13.07
C LYS A 56 -8.69 -11.48 11.75
N ILE A 57 -8.10 -10.80 10.75
CA ILE A 57 -8.73 -10.69 9.44
C ILE A 57 -8.70 -12.02 8.68
N ALA A 58 -7.59 -12.77 8.73
CA ALA A 58 -7.45 -14.06 8.08
C ALA A 58 -8.48 -15.10 8.58
N ASP A 59 -8.70 -15.12 9.90
CA ASP A 59 -9.59 -16.04 10.62
C ASP A 59 -11.06 -15.60 10.62
N HIS A 60 -11.35 -14.36 10.24
CA HIS A 60 -12.72 -13.86 10.21
C HIS A 60 -13.57 -14.63 9.18
N ASN A 61 -14.87 -14.81 9.46
CA ASN A 61 -15.77 -15.41 8.49
C ASN A 61 -15.76 -14.56 7.19
N PRO A 62 -15.52 -15.15 6.00
CA PRO A 62 -15.36 -14.38 4.76
C PRO A 62 -16.55 -13.48 4.40
N ASP A 63 -17.78 -13.99 4.57
CA ASP A 63 -18.99 -13.25 4.21
C ASP A 63 -19.28 -12.14 5.22
N GLU A 64 -19.05 -12.39 6.51
CA GLU A 64 -19.14 -11.38 7.56
C GLU A 64 -18.08 -10.29 7.39
N PHE A 65 -16.84 -10.66 7.05
CA PHE A 65 -15.78 -9.69 6.78
C PHE A 65 -16.13 -8.81 5.59
N ILE A 66 -16.61 -9.41 4.49
CA ILE A 66 -17.04 -8.68 3.31
C ILE A 66 -18.19 -7.72 3.65
N ALA A 67 -19.20 -8.18 4.40
CA ALA A 67 -20.30 -7.34 4.85
C ALA A 67 -19.80 -6.16 5.69
N LEU A 68 -18.89 -6.43 6.63
CA LEU A 68 -18.27 -5.44 7.50
C LEU A 68 -17.50 -4.40 6.69
N VAL A 69 -16.63 -4.77 5.75
CA VAL A 69 -15.86 -3.80 4.96
C VAL A 69 -16.70 -3.06 3.91
N SER A 70 -17.88 -3.60 3.59
CA SER A 70 -18.85 -3.00 2.67
C SER A 70 -19.77 -1.97 3.31
N GLN A 71 -19.82 -1.87 4.64
CA GLN A 71 -20.63 -0.85 5.33
C GLN A 71 -20.26 0.55 4.86
N THR A 72 -21.27 1.39 4.58
CA THR A 72 -21.06 2.77 4.12
C THR A 72 -20.55 3.66 5.26
N PRO A 73 -19.50 4.47 5.04
CA PRO A 73 -18.68 4.55 3.84
C PRO A 73 -17.75 3.32 3.71
N ALA A 74 -17.83 2.60 2.58
CA ALA A 74 -17.07 1.37 2.37
C ALA A 74 -15.55 1.62 2.27
N ILE A 75 -14.75 0.57 2.46
CA ILE A 75 -13.27 0.67 2.36
C ILE A 75 -12.80 0.96 0.92
N HIS A 76 -13.62 0.61 -0.07
CA HIS A 76 -13.32 0.76 -1.49
C HIS A 76 -14.63 0.86 -2.29
N ARG A 77 -14.57 1.40 -3.51
CA ARG A 77 -15.70 1.38 -4.47
C ARG A 77 -16.09 -0.01 -5.00
N PHE A 78 -15.31 -1.04 -4.66
CA PHE A 78 -15.53 -2.44 -5.06
C PHE A 78 -15.39 -3.34 -3.82
N PRO A 79 -16.21 -3.11 -2.78
CA PRO A 79 -15.89 -3.57 -1.43
C PRO A 79 -15.89 -5.10 -1.30
N GLY A 80 -16.74 -5.83 -2.02
CA GLY A 80 -16.69 -7.30 -2.05
C GLY A 80 -15.36 -7.83 -2.58
N SER A 81 -14.95 -7.40 -3.78
CA SER A 81 -13.70 -7.87 -4.40
C SER A 81 -12.44 -7.44 -3.62
N MET A 82 -12.44 -6.23 -3.05
CA MET A 82 -11.29 -5.72 -2.30
C MET A 82 -11.25 -6.30 -0.89
N GLY A 83 -12.40 -6.53 -0.24
CA GLY A 83 -12.47 -7.24 1.03
C GLY A 83 -11.91 -8.64 0.92
N LYS A 84 -12.29 -9.40 -0.13
CA LYS A 84 -11.71 -10.71 -0.39
C LYS A 84 -10.18 -10.65 -0.54
N ARG A 85 -9.66 -9.70 -1.31
CA ARG A 85 -8.20 -9.52 -1.49
C ARG A 85 -7.48 -9.14 -0.21
N VAL A 86 -8.09 -8.32 0.65
CA VAL A 86 -7.54 -7.97 1.97
C VAL A 86 -7.43 -9.22 2.84
N GLN A 87 -8.45 -10.07 2.84
CA GLN A 87 -8.42 -11.32 3.57
C GLN A 87 -7.41 -12.33 3.00
N GLU A 88 -7.28 -12.42 1.68
CA GLU A 88 -6.24 -13.23 1.02
C GLU A 88 -4.82 -12.74 1.38
N LEU A 89 -4.61 -11.43 1.40
CA LEU A 89 -3.36 -10.82 1.84
C LEU A 89 -3.07 -11.15 3.31
N ALA A 90 -4.08 -11.04 4.18
CA ALA A 90 -3.96 -11.37 5.60
C ALA A 90 -3.50 -12.83 5.79
N ARG A 91 -4.15 -13.78 5.09
CA ARG A 91 -3.77 -15.20 5.10
C ARG A 91 -2.34 -15.43 4.64
N ALA A 92 -1.93 -14.81 3.52
CA ALA A 92 -0.55 -14.94 3.04
C ALA A 92 0.48 -14.45 4.07
N ILE A 93 0.19 -13.36 4.79
CA ILE A 93 1.06 -12.87 5.86
C ILE A 93 1.09 -13.83 7.06
N VAL A 94 -0.06 -14.42 7.44
CA VAL A 94 -0.11 -15.41 8.51
C VAL A 94 0.65 -16.69 8.14
N ASP A 95 0.39 -17.23 6.95
CA ASP A 95 0.94 -18.51 6.51
C ASP A 95 2.45 -18.45 6.23
N GLU A 96 2.93 -17.37 5.62
CA GLU A 96 4.34 -17.26 5.21
C GLU A 96 5.21 -16.49 6.21
N TYR A 97 4.62 -15.63 7.05
CA TYR A 97 5.36 -14.71 7.93
C TYR A 97 4.84 -14.69 9.38
N ASP A 98 4.01 -15.67 9.76
CA ASP A 98 3.45 -15.81 11.12
C ASP A 98 2.75 -14.53 11.63
N GLY A 99 2.10 -13.81 10.71
CA GLY A 99 1.39 -12.57 11.03
C GLY A 99 2.29 -11.32 11.10
N ASP A 100 3.61 -11.48 11.07
CA ASP A 100 4.56 -10.38 11.14
C ASP A 100 4.95 -9.86 9.75
N VAL A 101 4.31 -8.77 9.35
CA VAL A 101 4.61 -8.10 8.08
C VAL A 101 6.06 -7.61 8.01
N THR A 102 6.69 -7.26 9.13
CA THR A 102 8.06 -6.72 9.11
C THR A 102 9.09 -7.75 8.65
N ALA A 103 8.80 -9.05 8.85
CA ALA A 103 9.62 -10.15 8.37
C ALA A 103 9.82 -10.14 6.84
N LEU A 104 8.95 -9.48 6.07
CA LEU A 104 9.15 -9.23 4.63
C LEU A 104 10.48 -8.50 4.35
N TRP A 105 10.88 -7.57 5.21
CA TRP A 105 12.07 -6.72 5.00
C TRP A 105 13.13 -6.81 6.09
N THR A 106 12.88 -7.52 7.20
CA THR A 106 13.88 -7.77 8.25
C THR A 106 14.33 -9.24 8.30
N GLY A 107 13.47 -10.17 7.85
CA GLY A 107 13.70 -11.61 7.99
C GLY A 107 14.91 -12.08 7.18
N GLY A 108 15.97 -12.48 7.88
CA GLY A 108 17.20 -13.00 7.27
C GLY A 108 18.10 -11.94 6.62
N ASP A 109 18.00 -10.67 7.07
CA ASP A 109 18.80 -9.53 6.57
C ASP A 109 18.80 -9.41 5.02
N PRO A 110 17.61 -9.24 4.40
CA PRO A 110 17.48 -9.29 2.95
C PRO A 110 18.05 -8.03 2.29
N ASP A 111 18.50 -8.18 1.03
CA ASP A 111 18.76 -7.03 0.17
C ASP A 111 17.47 -6.49 -0.45
N GLY A 112 17.55 -5.33 -1.13
CA GLY A 112 16.41 -4.70 -1.77
C GLY A 112 15.74 -5.55 -2.87
N ALA A 113 16.51 -6.40 -3.56
CA ALA A 113 15.98 -7.28 -4.59
C ALA A 113 15.16 -8.43 -3.97
N GLU A 114 15.61 -8.96 -2.84
CA GLU A 114 14.90 -9.98 -2.07
C GLU A 114 13.63 -9.42 -1.44
N VAL A 115 13.67 -8.21 -0.86
CA VAL A 115 12.45 -7.53 -0.36
C VAL A 115 11.46 -7.33 -1.51
N LEU A 116 11.91 -6.85 -2.68
CA LEU A 116 11.04 -6.72 -3.85
C LEU A 116 10.45 -8.07 -4.27
N ARG A 117 11.24 -9.14 -4.27
CA ARG A 117 10.80 -10.49 -4.63
C ARG A 117 9.69 -10.98 -3.69
N ARG A 118 9.85 -10.78 -2.38
CA ARG A 118 8.85 -11.12 -1.35
C ARG A 118 7.57 -10.31 -1.54
N LEU A 119 7.69 -9.00 -1.72
CA LEU A 119 6.53 -8.13 -1.99
C LEU A 119 5.75 -8.56 -3.24
N LYS A 120 6.42 -8.96 -4.32
CA LYS A 120 5.79 -9.43 -5.57
C LYS A 120 5.05 -10.77 -5.42
N ARG A 121 5.32 -11.54 -4.37
CA ARG A 121 4.60 -12.81 -4.11
C ARG A 121 3.28 -12.58 -3.39
N LEU A 122 3.09 -11.43 -2.76
CA LEU A 122 1.87 -11.14 -2.00
C LEU A 122 0.64 -11.03 -2.93
N PRO A 123 -0.51 -11.54 -2.50
CA PRO A 123 -1.76 -11.37 -3.23
C PRO A 123 -2.06 -9.90 -3.53
N GLY A 124 -2.24 -9.56 -4.81
CA GLY A 124 -2.55 -8.20 -5.26
C GLY A 124 -1.36 -7.26 -5.45
N PHE A 125 -0.12 -7.74 -5.29
CA PHE A 125 1.11 -6.98 -5.51
C PHE A 125 1.79 -7.32 -6.85
N GLY A 126 1.37 -6.63 -7.91
CA GLY A 126 2.11 -6.63 -9.18
C GLY A 126 3.45 -5.86 -9.09
N ASP A 127 4.29 -6.00 -10.11
CA ASP A 127 5.66 -5.43 -10.14
C ASP A 127 5.70 -3.94 -9.78
N GLN A 128 4.86 -3.11 -10.42
CA GLN A 128 4.81 -1.68 -10.15
C GLN A 128 4.45 -1.38 -8.69
N LYS A 129 3.42 -2.06 -8.14
CA LYS A 129 2.97 -1.85 -6.76
C LYS A 129 4.05 -2.25 -5.76
N ALA A 130 4.71 -3.37 -5.99
CA ALA A 130 5.81 -3.85 -5.16
C ALA A 130 7.00 -2.87 -5.16
N ARG A 131 7.36 -2.29 -6.33
CA ARG A 131 8.40 -1.27 -6.41
C ARG A 131 8.03 0.03 -5.70
N ILE A 132 6.79 0.50 -5.84
CA ILE A 132 6.29 1.68 -5.12
C ILE A 132 6.33 1.42 -3.62
N PHE A 133 5.92 0.23 -3.16
CA PHE A 133 5.94 -0.10 -1.74
C PHE A 133 7.37 -0.18 -1.19
N LEU A 134 8.30 -0.80 -1.93
CA LEU A 134 9.72 -0.78 -1.56
C LEU A 134 10.28 0.65 -1.50
N ALA A 135 9.88 1.52 -2.44
CA ALA A 135 10.25 2.92 -2.38
C ALA A 135 9.69 3.64 -1.14
N LEU A 136 8.43 3.37 -0.78
CA LEU A 136 7.80 3.94 0.41
C LEU A 136 8.51 3.48 1.69
N LEU A 137 8.85 2.19 1.76
CA LEU A 137 9.62 1.60 2.85
C LEU A 137 10.96 2.33 3.06
N GLY A 138 11.74 2.51 1.99
CA GLY A 138 13.04 3.17 2.09
C GLY A 138 12.97 4.68 2.28
N LYS A 139 12.02 5.37 1.64
CA LYS A 139 11.90 6.84 1.70
C LYS A 139 11.30 7.33 3.01
N GLN A 140 10.34 6.61 3.58
CA GLN A 140 9.53 7.12 4.69
C GLN A 140 9.57 6.24 5.95
N TYR A 141 9.78 4.92 5.83
CA TYR A 141 9.86 4.00 6.97
C TYR A 141 11.28 3.69 7.45
N GLY A 142 12.31 4.23 6.80
CA GLY A 142 13.70 3.97 7.17
C GLY A 142 14.17 2.54 6.90
N VAL A 143 13.43 1.77 6.09
CA VAL A 143 13.79 0.40 5.70
C VAL A 143 14.69 0.49 4.48
N THR A 144 16.00 0.50 4.71
CA THR A 144 17.02 0.74 3.67
C THR A 144 17.97 -0.43 3.44
N PRO A 145 17.48 -1.63 3.05
CA PRO A 145 18.35 -2.75 2.73
C PRO A 145 19.24 -2.45 1.53
N ALA A 146 20.40 -3.11 1.42
CA ALA A 146 21.35 -2.85 0.35
C ALA A 146 20.67 -2.94 -1.04
N GLY A 147 20.89 -1.94 -1.91
CA GLY A 147 20.33 -1.96 -3.26
C GLY A 147 18.84 -1.63 -3.40
N TRP A 148 18.14 -1.20 -2.33
CA TRP A 148 16.69 -0.94 -2.37
C TRP A 148 16.26 0.10 -3.41
N ARG A 149 17.06 1.16 -3.63
CA ARG A 149 16.74 2.19 -4.63
C ARG A 149 16.76 1.61 -6.04
N GLN A 150 17.79 0.82 -6.35
CA GLN A 150 17.95 0.15 -7.64
C GLN A 150 16.80 -0.84 -7.88
N ALA A 151 16.43 -1.61 -6.85
CA ALA A 151 15.30 -2.53 -6.93
C ALA A 151 13.96 -1.79 -7.12
N ALA A 152 13.75 -0.66 -6.45
CA ALA A 152 12.57 0.17 -6.63
C ALA A 152 12.49 0.88 -8.01
N GLY A 153 13.59 0.91 -8.77
CA GLY A 153 13.65 1.57 -10.08
C GLY A 153 13.42 3.08 -9.96
N ASP A 154 12.69 3.67 -10.90
CA ASP A 154 12.42 5.12 -10.91
C ASP A 154 11.74 5.62 -9.63
N TYR A 155 10.97 4.76 -8.96
CA TYR A 155 10.34 5.08 -7.68
C TYR A 155 11.34 5.25 -6.55
N GLY A 156 12.55 4.69 -6.68
CA GLY A 156 13.64 4.82 -5.71
C GLY A 156 14.43 6.13 -5.82
N ASN A 157 14.25 6.90 -6.90
CA ASN A 157 15.00 8.13 -7.16
C ASN A 157 14.70 9.21 -6.11
N GLU A 158 15.73 9.99 -5.76
CA GLU A 158 15.56 11.15 -4.88
C GLU A 158 14.91 12.32 -5.64
N GLY A 159 14.08 13.09 -4.95
CA GLY A 159 13.36 14.23 -5.56
C GLY A 159 12.27 13.85 -6.57
N SER A 160 11.90 12.57 -6.69
CA SER A 160 10.75 12.15 -7.51
C SER A 160 9.42 12.54 -6.86
N PHE A 161 8.38 12.72 -7.69
CA PHE A 161 6.99 12.92 -7.27
C PHE A 161 6.06 12.03 -8.10
N MET A 162 6.35 10.73 -8.11
CA MET A 162 5.71 9.76 -9.00
C MET A 162 4.61 8.94 -8.32
N SER A 163 4.71 8.74 -7.01
CA SER A 163 3.91 7.76 -6.28
C SER A 163 3.64 8.17 -4.83
N VAL A 164 2.89 7.35 -4.10
CA VAL A 164 2.63 7.56 -2.66
C VAL A 164 3.93 7.59 -1.83
N ALA A 165 4.99 6.91 -2.30
CA ALA A 165 6.31 6.95 -1.67
C ALA A 165 6.92 8.37 -1.60
N ASP A 166 6.42 9.30 -2.41
CA ASP A 166 6.90 10.68 -2.51
C ASP A 166 6.00 11.68 -1.75
N VAL A 167 4.92 11.22 -1.12
CA VAL A 167 3.98 12.08 -0.38
C VAL A 167 4.44 12.21 1.06
N VAL A 168 4.90 13.39 1.45
CA VAL A 168 5.36 13.70 2.81
C VAL A 168 4.62 14.87 3.45
N ASP A 169 3.83 15.60 2.66
CA ASP A 169 3.07 16.79 3.04
C ASP A 169 1.97 17.10 1.99
N PRO A 170 1.07 18.07 2.22
CA PRO A 170 0.04 18.43 1.23
C PRO A 170 0.60 18.92 -0.12
N GLY A 171 1.80 19.52 -0.15
CA GLY A 171 2.40 20.06 -1.36
C GLY A 171 2.94 18.97 -2.29
N SER A 172 3.62 17.98 -1.73
CA SER A 172 4.09 16.78 -2.41
C SER A 172 2.92 15.92 -2.90
N LEU A 173 1.82 15.82 -2.15
CA LEU A 173 0.58 15.19 -2.62
C LEU A 173 0.06 15.84 -3.90
N GLN A 174 0.05 17.17 -3.99
CA GLN A 174 -0.36 17.88 -5.20
C GLN A 174 0.57 17.58 -6.39
N LYS A 175 1.89 17.53 -6.17
CA LYS A 175 2.87 17.18 -7.21
C LYS A 175 2.65 15.75 -7.73
N VAL A 176 2.43 14.79 -6.84
CA VAL A 176 2.16 13.39 -7.24
C VAL A 176 0.84 13.28 -8.01
N ARG A 177 -0.21 14.01 -7.61
CA ARG A 177 -1.48 14.07 -8.36
C ARG A 177 -1.28 14.65 -9.76
N ALA A 178 -0.51 15.73 -9.89
CA ALA A 178 -0.17 16.33 -11.19
C ALA A 178 0.57 15.32 -12.08
N TYR A 179 1.61 14.67 -11.55
CA TYR A 179 2.35 13.64 -12.27
C TYR A 179 1.46 12.48 -12.75
N LYS A 180 0.62 11.92 -11.88
CA LYS A 180 -0.32 10.85 -12.24
C LYS A 180 -1.30 11.29 -13.34
N LYS A 181 -1.76 12.55 -13.30
CA LYS A 181 -2.65 13.12 -14.34
C LYS A 181 -1.93 13.23 -15.68
N ASP A 182 -0.69 13.71 -15.69
CA ASP A 182 0.10 13.89 -16.91
C ASP A 182 0.45 12.54 -17.55
N MET A 183 0.84 11.55 -16.75
CA MET A 183 1.09 10.19 -17.24
C MET A 183 -0.16 9.53 -17.84
N LYS A 184 -1.33 9.72 -17.21
CA LYS A 184 -2.60 9.22 -17.75
C LYS A 184 -2.95 9.91 -19.09
N ALA A 185 -2.70 11.22 -19.19
CA ALA A 185 -2.93 11.96 -20.43
C ALA A 185 -1.97 11.49 -21.54
N ALA A 186 -0.69 11.30 -21.23
CA ALA A 186 0.31 10.77 -22.16
C ALA A 186 -0.04 9.36 -22.63
N ALA A 187 -0.43 8.46 -21.73
CA ALA A 187 -0.86 7.11 -22.08
C ALA A 187 -2.10 7.09 -22.98
N LYS A 188 -3.08 7.99 -22.73
CA LYS A 188 -4.26 8.14 -23.59
C LYS A 188 -3.86 8.60 -25.00
N LYS A 189 -2.97 9.60 -25.11
CA LYS A 189 -2.45 10.09 -26.40
C LYS A 189 -1.68 9.00 -27.15
N ALA A 190 -0.83 8.24 -26.46
CA ALA A 190 -0.08 7.13 -27.06
C ALA A 190 -0.99 6.00 -27.55
N LYS A 191 -2.08 5.70 -26.83
CA LYS A 191 -3.08 4.73 -27.27
C LYS A 191 -3.85 5.22 -28.51
N GLN A 192 -4.18 6.50 -28.57
CA GLN A 192 -4.85 7.12 -29.72
C GLN A 192 -3.95 7.18 -30.96
N ALA A 193 -2.65 7.41 -30.79
CA ALA A 193 -1.69 7.43 -31.90
C ALA A 193 -1.36 6.04 -32.49
N LYS A 194 -1.70 4.96 -31.77
CA LYS A 194 -1.53 3.56 -32.22
C LYS A 194 -2.80 2.93 -32.79
N ALA A 195 -3.93 3.64 -32.72
CA ALA A 195 -5.23 3.22 -33.24
C ALA A 195 -5.47 3.89 -34.60
#